data_AF-A0A954G1P5-F1
#
_entry.id   AF-A0A954G1P5-F1
#
_cell.length_a   1.000
_cell.length_b   1.000
_cell.length_c   1.000
_cell.angle_alpha   90.00
_cell.angle_beta   90.00
_cell.angle_gamma   90.00
#
_symmetry.space_group_name_H-M   'P 1'
#
loop_
_entity.id
_entity.type
_entity.pdbx_description
1 polymer ?
#
loop_
_entity_poly.entity_id
_entity_poly.type
_entity_poly.pdbx_seq_one_letter_code
_entity_poly.pdbx_strand_id
1 'polypeptide(L)'
;ALIGLVAASVVGCYTWYPPPAEVLDEMQIARAEALSAAISGDVNHAMYWLPVLNDWTRRLQVGVYLRQGNLSRYHRHKASVFRFRLELLEHELEDGTREEVTAATAAAANAYRRLQFAYTEEL
;
A
#
# COMPACT_ATOMS: atom_id res chain seq x y z
N ALA A 1 3.75 20.30 -31.18
CA ALA A 1 4.74 19.43 -30.53
C ALA A 1 4.65 19.49 -29.00
N LEU A 2 4.83 20.66 -28.36
CA LEU A 2 4.84 20.79 -26.89
C LEU A 2 3.53 20.33 -26.22
N ILE A 3 2.38 20.75 -26.75
CA ILE A 3 1.05 20.39 -26.21
C ILE A 3 0.83 18.87 -26.26
N GLY A 4 1.27 18.20 -27.33
CA GLY A 4 1.18 16.75 -27.45
C GLY A 4 2.06 16.00 -26.44
N LEU A 5 3.25 16.54 -26.14
CA LEU A 5 4.15 15.97 -25.14
C LEU A 5 3.64 16.17 -23.70
N VAL A 6 3.01 17.32 -23.43
CA VAL A 6 2.34 17.58 -22.15
C VAL A 6 1.15 16.63 -21.99
N ALA A 7 0.31 16.49 -23.02
CA ALA A 7 -0.84 15.58 -22.97
C ALA A 7 -0.42 14.11 -22.77
N ALA A 8 0.60 13.63 -23.48
CA ALA A 8 1.13 12.28 -23.32
C ALA A 8 1.71 12.05 -21.91
N SER A 9 2.42 13.03 -21.35
CA SER A 9 2.95 12.98 -19.98
C SER A 9 1.83 12.89 -18.94
N VAL A 10 0.77 13.68 -19.11
CA VAL A 10 -0.41 13.66 -18.22
C VAL A 10 -1.11 12.31 -18.28
N VAL A 11 -1.32 11.76 -19.47
CA VAL A 11 -1.91 10.41 -19.65
C VAL A 11 -1.03 9.35 -18.98
N GLY A 12 0.28 9.41 -19.15
CA GLY A 12 1.23 8.50 -18.49
C GLY A 12 1.18 8.57 -16.96
N CYS A 13 0.96 9.75 -16.37
CA CYS A 13 0.75 9.87 -14.93
C CYS A 13 -0.56 9.20 -14.48
N TYR A 14 -1.65 9.36 -15.23
CA TYR A 14 -2.94 8.77 -14.87
C TYR A 14 -2.96 7.24 -15.00
N THR A 15 -2.19 6.68 -15.95
CA THR A 15 -2.03 5.22 -16.09
C THR A 15 -1.12 4.64 -15.02
N TRP A 16 -0.05 5.35 -14.65
CA TRP A 16 0.86 4.92 -13.58
C TRP A 16 0.24 5.06 -12.18
N TYR A 17 -0.64 6.04 -11.99
CA TYR A 17 -1.38 6.29 -10.76
C TYR A 17 -2.88 6.08 -10.98
N PRO A 18 -3.35 4.82 -11.01
CA PRO A 18 -4.74 4.48 -11.29
C PRO A 18 -5.69 5.02 -10.21
N PRO A 19 -7.02 4.98 -10.45
CA PRO A 19 -8.01 5.40 -9.48
C PRO A 19 -7.90 4.61 -8.17
N PRO A 20 -8.33 5.19 -7.04
CA PRO A 20 -8.18 4.55 -5.73
C PRO A 20 -8.79 3.16 -5.63
N ALA A 21 -9.94 2.93 -6.28
CA ALA A 21 -10.58 1.61 -6.32
C ALA A 21 -9.68 0.54 -6.97
N GLU A 22 -9.14 0.81 -8.15
CA GLU A 22 -8.21 -0.10 -8.84
C GLU A 22 -6.94 -0.35 -8.04
N VAL A 23 -6.39 0.70 -7.40
CA VAL A 23 -5.24 0.53 -6.51
C VAL A 23 -5.56 -0.37 -5.32
N LEU A 24 -6.75 -0.22 -4.71
CA LEU A 24 -7.15 -1.02 -3.57
C LEU A 24 -7.34 -2.50 -3.93
N ASP A 25 -7.82 -2.80 -5.14
CA ASP A 25 -7.92 -4.18 -5.66
C ASP A 25 -6.52 -4.82 -5.79
N GLU A 26 -5.56 -4.11 -6.39
CA GLU A 26 -4.17 -4.58 -6.50
C GLU A 26 -3.49 -4.73 -5.14
N MET A 27 -3.75 -3.78 -4.22
CA MET A 27 -3.26 -3.88 -2.85
C MET A 27 -3.83 -5.09 -2.13
N GLN A 28 -5.07 -5.51 -2.42
CA GLN A 28 -5.66 -6.69 -1.81
C GLN A 28 -4.89 -7.96 -2.18
N ILE A 29 -4.47 -8.08 -3.44
CA ILE A 29 -3.64 -9.19 -3.93
C ILE A 29 -2.27 -9.15 -3.26
N ALA A 30 -1.55 -8.04 -3.37
CA ALA A 30 -0.21 -7.90 -2.79
C ALA A 30 -0.20 -8.13 -1.26
N ARG A 31 -1.26 -7.69 -0.56
CA ARG A 31 -1.45 -7.97 0.87
C ARG A 31 -1.66 -9.45 1.14
N ALA A 32 -2.49 -10.13 0.35
CA ALA A 32 -2.73 -11.56 0.53
C ALA A 32 -1.42 -12.34 0.38
N GLU A 33 -0.63 -12.04 -0.65
CA GLU A 33 0.69 -12.64 -0.89
C GLU A 33 1.66 -12.37 0.28
N ALA A 34 1.85 -11.10 0.65
CA ALA A 34 2.78 -10.72 1.71
C ALA A 34 2.43 -11.33 3.08
N LEU A 35 1.16 -11.20 3.50
CA LEU A 35 0.77 -11.59 4.87
C LEU A 35 0.57 -13.11 5.00
N SER A 36 0.14 -13.80 3.95
CA SER A 36 0.05 -15.27 3.99
C SER A 36 1.43 -15.91 4.03
N ALA A 37 2.39 -15.38 3.27
CA ALA A 37 3.78 -15.80 3.32
C ALA A 37 4.43 -15.55 4.68
N ALA A 38 4.18 -14.39 5.29
CA ALA A 38 4.66 -14.10 6.64
C ALA A 38 4.14 -15.11 7.68
N ILE A 39 2.85 -15.50 7.59
CA ILE A 39 2.25 -16.49 8.49
C ILE A 39 2.78 -17.91 8.25
N SER A 40 3.01 -18.28 6.99
CA SER A 40 3.51 -19.62 6.63
C SER A 40 5.02 -19.78 6.90
N GLY A 41 5.73 -18.69 7.16
CA GLY A 41 7.18 -18.67 7.35
C GLY A 41 7.96 -18.63 6.04
N ASP A 42 7.32 -18.34 4.90
CA ASP A 42 8.01 -18.08 3.64
C ASP A 42 8.56 -16.65 3.61
N VAL A 43 9.67 -16.45 4.32
CA VAL A 43 10.30 -15.14 4.50
C VAL A 43 10.68 -14.52 3.15
N ASN A 44 11.23 -15.29 2.22
CA ASN A 44 11.65 -14.75 0.91
C ASN A 44 10.47 -14.18 0.12
N HIS A 45 9.34 -14.90 0.08
CA HIS A 45 8.14 -14.43 -0.61
C HIS A 45 7.52 -13.21 0.09
N ALA A 46 7.50 -13.20 1.42
CA ALA A 46 7.03 -12.04 2.19
C ALA A 46 7.90 -10.80 1.93
N MET A 47 9.23 -10.94 2.01
CA MET A 47 10.20 -9.85 1.77
C MET A 47 10.15 -9.31 0.34
N TYR A 48 9.73 -10.12 -0.64
CA TYR A 48 9.48 -9.65 -2.00
C TYR A 48 8.19 -8.81 -2.10
N TRP A 49 7.10 -9.26 -1.49
CA TRP A 49 5.79 -8.63 -1.65
C TRP A 49 5.55 -7.44 -0.73
N LEU A 50 6.22 -7.35 0.42
CA LEU A 50 6.10 -6.21 1.35
C LEU A 50 6.47 -4.86 0.69
N PRO A 51 7.61 -4.74 -0.02
CA PRO A 51 7.95 -3.54 -0.79
C PRO A 51 6.93 -3.22 -1.90
N VAL A 52 6.41 -4.24 -2.58
CA VAL A 52 5.39 -4.07 -3.63
C VAL A 52 4.11 -3.47 -3.05
N LEU A 53 3.66 -3.97 -1.91
CA LEU A 53 2.48 -3.47 -1.20
C LEU A 53 2.70 -2.03 -0.67
N ASN A 54 3.92 -1.71 -0.20
CA ASN A 54 4.31 -0.37 0.21
C ASN A 54 4.29 0.62 -0.96
N ASP A 55 4.77 0.21 -2.15
CA ASP A 55 4.72 1.04 -3.36
C ASP A 55 3.27 1.31 -3.79
N TRP A 56 2.40 0.30 -3.77
CA TRP A 56 0.98 0.50 -4.04
C TRP A 56 0.32 1.48 -3.06
N THR A 57 0.72 1.48 -1.80
CA THR A 57 0.25 2.46 -0.80
C THR A 57 0.64 3.90 -1.18
N ARG A 58 1.80 4.09 -1.82
CA ARG A 58 2.22 5.39 -2.35
C ARG A 58 1.41 5.75 -3.60
N ARG A 59 1.19 4.80 -4.52
CA ARG A 59 0.37 5.02 -5.72
C ARG A 59 -1.06 5.40 -5.38
N LEU A 60 -1.63 4.81 -4.32
CA LEU A 60 -2.96 5.17 -3.80
C LEU A 60 -3.03 6.66 -3.44
N GLN A 61 -2.06 7.14 -2.64
CA GLN A 61 -2.02 8.54 -2.21
C GLN A 61 -1.88 9.51 -3.39
N VAL A 62 -1.01 9.19 -4.35
CA VAL A 62 -0.81 10.02 -5.55
C VAL A 62 -2.05 9.98 -6.45
N GLY A 63 -2.64 8.80 -6.64
CA GLY A 63 -3.85 8.60 -7.46
C GLY A 63 -5.04 9.41 -6.95
N VAL A 64 -5.22 9.49 -5.63
CA VAL A 64 -6.23 10.39 -5.01
C VAL A 64 -5.89 11.85 -5.28
N TYR A 65 -4.65 12.27 -4.99
CA TYR A 65 -4.24 13.66 -5.15
C TYR A 65 -4.40 14.17 -6.59
N LEU A 66 -4.04 13.37 -7.59
CA LEU A 66 -4.17 13.74 -9.00
C LEU A 66 -5.62 13.99 -9.43
N ARG A 67 -6.59 13.29 -8.82
CA ARG A 67 -8.01 13.35 -9.19
C ARG A 67 -8.80 14.37 -8.38
N GLN A 68 -8.52 14.48 -7.09
CA GLN A 68 -9.24 15.39 -6.19
C GLN A 68 -8.51 16.73 -5.99
N GLY A 69 -7.28 16.86 -6.49
CA GLY A 69 -6.42 18.04 -6.27
C GLY A 69 -5.92 18.19 -4.84
N ASN A 70 -6.30 17.28 -3.93
CA ASN A 70 -5.90 17.29 -2.54
C ASN A 70 -5.89 15.86 -1.97
N LEU A 71 -5.22 15.72 -0.82
CA LEU A 71 -5.27 14.51 0.00
C LEU A 71 -5.41 14.97 1.45
N SER A 72 -6.41 14.49 2.18
CA SER A 72 -6.64 14.93 3.55
C SER A 72 -5.49 14.50 4.48
N ARG A 73 -5.28 15.23 5.59
CA ARG A 73 -4.31 14.82 6.64
C ARG A 73 -4.64 13.45 7.21
N TYR A 74 -5.94 13.15 7.33
CA TYR A 74 -6.43 11.88 7.82
C TYR A 74 -6.01 10.71 6.90
N HIS A 75 -6.24 10.81 5.59
CA HIS A 75 -5.83 9.79 4.62
C HIS A 75 -4.30 9.57 4.61
N ARG A 76 -3.52 10.67 4.59
CA ARG A 76 -2.05 10.59 4.72
C ARG A 76 -1.62 9.85 5.98
N HIS A 77 -2.29 10.13 7.10
CA HIS A 77 -1.96 9.47 8.36
C HIS A 77 -2.29 7.97 8.34
N LYS A 78 -3.44 7.57 7.78
CA LYS A 78 -3.77 6.13 7.61
C LYS A 78 -2.74 5.40 6.76
N ALA A 79 -2.32 6.01 5.65
CA ALA A 79 -1.25 5.49 4.80
C ALA A 79 0.07 5.37 5.57
N SER A 80 0.46 6.40 6.32
CA SER A 80 1.68 6.37 7.13
C SER A 80 1.66 5.26 8.19
N VAL A 81 0.54 5.07 8.89
CA VAL A 81 0.41 4.00 9.89
C VAL A 81 0.53 2.64 9.23
N PHE A 82 -0.11 2.44 8.07
CA PHE A 82 -0.01 1.17 7.36
C PHE A 82 1.43 0.88 6.92
N ARG A 83 2.11 1.84 6.29
CA ARG A 83 3.51 1.70 5.88
C ARG A 83 4.43 1.38 7.05
N PHE A 84 4.28 2.06 8.18
CA PHE A 84 5.03 1.78 9.40
C PHE A 84 4.81 0.33 9.90
N ARG A 85 3.59 -0.20 9.79
CA ARG A 85 3.33 -1.61 10.15
C ARG A 85 3.97 -2.61 9.18
N LEU A 86 4.10 -2.26 7.90
CA LEU A 86 4.84 -3.08 6.95
C LEU A 86 6.34 -3.07 7.26
N GLU A 87 6.91 -1.91 7.55
CA GLU A 87 8.32 -1.78 7.96
C GLU A 87 8.63 -2.58 9.25
N LEU A 88 7.71 -2.56 10.24
CA LEU A 88 7.85 -3.42 11.42
C LEU A 88 7.77 -4.91 11.07
N LEU A 89 6.82 -5.32 10.21
CA LEU A 89 6.71 -6.72 9.81
C LEU A 89 7.96 -7.20 9.05
N GLU A 90 8.51 -6.36 8.17
CA GLU A 90 9.79 -6.60 7.49
C GLU A 90 10.90 -6.85 8.50
N HIS A 91 11.02 -6.00 9.52
CA HIS A 91 12.01 -6.16 10.59
C HIS A 91 11.82 -7.48 11.38
N GLU A 92 10.60 -7.80 11.81
CA GLU A 92 10.34 -9.05 12.55
C GLU A 92 10.59 -10.29 11.69
N LEU A 93 10.42 -10.22 10.37
CA LEU A 93 10.72 -11.33 9.47
C LEU A 93 12.22 -11.61 9.33
N GLU A 94 13.07 -10.59 9.53
CA GLU A 94 14.53 -10.73 9.47
C GLU A 94 15.07 -11.41 10.74
N ASP A 95 14.71 -10.91 11.92
CA ASP A 95 15.36 -11.29 13.18
C ASP A 95 14.38 -11.64 14.34
N GLY A 96 13.07 -11.55 14.12
CA GLY A 96 12.06 -11.74 15.16
C GLY A 96 11.64 -13.20 15.40
N THR A 97 10.93 -13.44 16.50
CA THR A 97 10.31 -14.73 16.79
C THR A 97 9.04 -14.95 15.97
N ARG A 98 8.59 -16.21 15.89
CA ARG A 98 7.32 -16.54 15.22
C ARG A 98 6.12 -15.78 15.81
N GLU A 99 6.11 -15.58 17.12
CA GLU A 99 5.09 -14.82 17.82
C GLU A 99 5.12 -13.33 17.43
N GLU A 100 6.33 -12.74 17.32
CA GLU A 100 6.53 -11.36 16.89
C GLU A 100 6.08 -11.15 15.44
N VAL A 101 6.45 -12.04 14.52
CA VAL A 101 5.98 -12.03 13.12
C VAL A 101 4.46 -12.15 13.05
N THR A 102 3.87 -13.04 13.85
CA THR A 102 2.40 -13.22 13.88
C THR A 102 1.71 -11.96 14.38
N ALA A 103 2.23 -11.34 15.44
CA ALA A 103 1.68 -10.10 16.00
C ALA A 103 1.83 -8.92 15.02
N ALA A 104 2.99 -8.77 14.38
CA ALA A 104 3.25 -7.76 13.37
C ALA A 104 2.34 -7.93 12.14
N THR A 105 2.15 -9.18 11.69
CA THR A 105 1.23 -9.52 10.58
C THR A 105 -0.21 -9.12 10.91
N ALA A 106 -0.69 -9.45 12.11
CA ALA A 106 -2.02 -9.04 12.57
C ALA A 106 -2.15 -7.50 12.64
N ALA A 107 -1.11 -6.80 13.11
CA ALA A 107 -1.09 -5.34 13.16
C ALA A 107 -1.15 -4.71 11.76
N ALA A 108 -0.39 -5.25 10.80
CA ALA A 108 -0.40 -4.82 9.40
C ALA A 108 -1.78 -5.07 8.75
N ALA A 109 -2.38 -6.24 8.95
CA ALA A 109 -3.71 -6.56 8.44
C ALA A 109 -4.79 -5.60 8.97
N ASN A 110 -4.74 -5.28 10.26
CA ASN A 110 -5.66 -4.32 10.88
C ASN A 110 -5.44 -2.89 10.36
N ALA A 111 -4.19 -2.46 10.17
CA ALA A 111 -3.88 -1.15 9.61
C ALA A 111 -4.36 -1.02 8.17
N TYR A 112 -4.18 -2.06 7.34
CA TYR A 112 -4.73 -2.10 5.98
C TYR A 112 -6.26 -1.96 5.98
N ARG A 113 -6.99 -2.68 6.83
CA ARG A 113 -8.46 -2.58 6.89
C ARG A 113 -8.92 -1.16 7.17
N ARG A 114 -8.23 -0.46 8.09
CA ARG A 114 -8.53 0.94 8.44
C ARG A 114 -8.16 1.91 7.33
N LEU A 115 -7.12 1.60 6.55
CA LEU A 115 -6.74 2.36 5.37
C LEU A 115 -7.78 2.16 4.26
N GLN A 116 -8.13 0.92 3.94
CA GLN A 116 -9.13 0.58 2.93
C GLN A 116 -10.44 1.31 3.23
N PHE A 117 -10.96 1.18 4.46
CA PHE A 117 -12.17 1.86 4.89
C PHE A 117 -12.11 3.38 4.68
N ALA A 118 -11.02 4.03 5.08
CA ALA A 118 -10.87 5.47 4.89
C ALA A 118 -10.94 5.85 3.40
N TYR A 119 -10.27 5.10 2.54
CA TYR A 119 -10.20 5.39 1.11
C TYR A 119 -11.43 4.95 0.30
N THR A 120 -12.36 4.18 0.89
CA THR A 120 -13.62 3.79 0.25
C THR A 120 -14.82 4.58 0.75
N GLU A 121 -14.90 4.84 2.06
CA GLU A 121 -16.08 5.46 2.69
C GLU A 121 -15.92 6.96 2.98
N GLU A 122 -14.68 7.45 3.09
CA GLU A 122 -14.39 8.81 3.59
C GLU A 122 -13.65 9.67 2.55
N LEU A 123 -13.59 9.21 1.29
CA LEU A 123 -12.84 9.81 0.19
C LEU A 123 -13.61 10.88 -0.61
#